data_AF-A0A9X0RVB6-F1
#
_entry.id   AF-A0A9X0RVB6-F1
#
_cell.length_a   1.000
_cell.length_b   1.000
_cell.length_c   1.000
_cell.angle_alpha   90.00
_cell.angle_beta   90.00
_cell.angle_gamma   90.00
#
_symmetry.space_group_name_H-M   'P 1'
#
loop_
_entity.id
_entity.type
_entity.pdbx_description
1 polymer ?
#
loop_
_entity_poly.entity_id
_entity_poly.type
_entity_poly.pdbx_seq_one_letter_code
_entity_poly.pdbx_strand_id
1 'polypeptide(L)'
;MKKTRYRIIILRGGEEKSYSAEFQTAEKFEQRWQGVLKKHHGNDALVQCGCPGTGDTRFMIKLRRDSGRYYVARFCHSGINHFPECLWYSSASVSGRQSYTEGVVEEEPDGTLRVKLALCLKEQEPVDRPARTGAGEPRQRSGRNQSVMKLQGLLSLLWTEAQLNVWYPAMAGKRFTGSVHGWLNAAASKIRAGRTNLSDVLLIGAQKDSEQESSNRKKLFAAANEKKRLVVITSLASWSKEREEGGNKIPVRDFFGLPELIIHQDLWKESLMHHPVERAAWERGARIIVIALTDAAKGNKTEVQRMALMYVSERWIPLDSSHEGIVESKLAAESRSFMKPMRFDAAEDDVFA
;
A
#
# COMPACT_ATOMS: atom_id res chain seq x y z
N MET A 1 13.10 14.44 6.34
CA MET A 1 14.40 14.63 5.65
C MET A 1 14.24 15.74 4.61
N LYS A 2 15.15 16.70 4.53
CA LYS A 2 15.08 17.78 3.53
C LYS A 2 15.44 17.20 2.16
N LYS A 3 14.59 17.39 1.15
CA LYS A 3 14.85 16.95 -0.22
C LYS A 3 15.81 17.92 -0.91
N THR A 4 16.86 17.41 -1.55
CA THR A 4 17.91 18.20 -2.21
C THR A 4 17.68 18.24 -3.72
N ARG A 5 17.74 19.43 -4.32
CA ARG A 5 17.71 19.60 -5.79
C ARG A 5 19.13 19.50 -6.33
N TYR A 6 19.36 18.59 -7.28
CA TYR A 6 20.66 18.38 -7.92
C TYR A 6 20.77 19.12 -9.26
N ARG A 7 21.99 19.18 -9.81
CA ARG A 7 22.26 19.73 -11.15
C ARG A 7 21.52 18.92 -12.24
N ILE A 8 21.15 19.60 -13.33
CA ILE A 8 20.60 18.96 -14.54
C ILE A 8 21.68 18.95 -15.60
N ILE A 9 21.86 17.80 -16.26
CA ILE A 9 22.83 17.60 -17.34
C ILE A 9 22.04 17.50 -18.64
N ILE A 10 22.42 18.28 -19.66
CA ILE A 10 21.85 18.21 -21.00
C ILE A 10 22.95 17.77 -21.96
N LEU A 11 22.74 16.63 -22.61
CA LEU A 11 23.61 16.08 -23.65
C LEU A 11 22.97 16.33 -25.03
N ARG A 12 23.73 16.94 -25.95
CA ARG A 12 23.31 17.13 -27.34
C ARG A 12 24.51 17.00 -28.28
N GLY A 13 24.48 16.02 -29.18
CA GLY A 13 25.48 15.87 -30.24
C GLY A 13 26.93 15.79 -29.76
N GLY A 14 27.16 15.22 -28.57
CA GLY A 14 28.49 15.13 -27.94
C GLY A 14 28.85 16.31 -27.01
N GLU A 15 28.06 17.39 -26.97
CA GLU A 15 28.24 18.47 -25.99
C GLU A 15 27.48 18.16 -24.69
N GLU A 16 28.20 18.15 -23.56
CA GLU A 16 27.64 18.06 -22.21
C GLU A 16 27.56 19.45 -21.56
N LYS A 17 26.35 19.87 -21.17
CA LYS A 17 26.14 21.11 -20.41
C LYS A 17 25.43 20.82 -19.10
N SER A 18 26.07 21.21 -18.00
CA SER A 18 25.51 21.04 -16.65
C SER A 18 24.97 22.37 -16.09
N TYR A 19 23.78 22.34 -15.51
CA TYR A 19 23.10 23.48 -14.91
C TYR A 19 22.87 23.25 -13.41
N SER A 20 23.42 24.12 -12.56
CA SER A 20 23.31 24.02 -11.09
C SER A 20 21.88 24.19 -10.58
N ALA A 21 21.61 23.78 -9.34
CA ALA A 21 20.30 23.95 -8.72
C ALA A 21 19.90 25.44 -8.61
N GLU A 22 20.86 26.30 -8.26
CA GLU A 22 20.66 27.75 -8.18
C GLU A 22 20.29 28.38 -9.52
N PHE A 23 20.91 27.93 -10.62
CA PHE A 23 20.59 28.39 -11.97
C PHE A 23 19.16 28.01 -12.39
N GLN A 24 18.62 26.93 -11.84
CA GLN A 24 17.25 26.46 -12.13
C GLN A 24 16.18 27.19 -11.31
N THR A 25 16.53 27.77 -10.16
CA THR A 25 15.54 28.30 -9.20
C THR A 25 15.64 29.80 -8.94
N ALA A 26 16.79 30.44 -9.16
CA ALA A 26 16.95 31.87 -8.88
C ALA A 26 16.23 32.73 -9.94
N GLU A 27 15.47 33.73 -9.48
CA GLU A 27 14.72 34.67 -10.34
C GLU A 27 15.62 35.38 -11.37
N LYS A 28 16.86 35.69 -10.97
CA LYS A 28 17.88 36.33 -11.84
C LYS A 28 18.21 35.51 -13.09
N PHE A 29 18.01 34.18 -13.05
CA PHE A 29 18.29 33.28 -14.16
C PHE A 29 17.04 32.74 -14.85
N GLU A 30 15.83 33.14 -14.43
CA GLU A 30 14.56 32.59 -14.93
C GLU A 30 14.43 32.71 -16.45
N GLN A 31 14.70 33.89 -17.02
CA GLN A 31 14.63 34.11 -18.47
C GLN A 31 15.63 33.24 -19.24
N ARG A 32 16.86 33.08 -18.70
CA ARG A 32 17.91 32.27 -19.31
C ARG A 32 17.56 30.78 -19.24
N TRP A 33 17.03 30.32 -18.11
CA TRP A 33 16.58 28.95 -17.92
C TRP A 33 15.41 28.59 -18.84
N GLN A 34 14.42 29.47 -18.97
CA GLN A 34 13.32 29.31 -19.93
C GLN A 34 13.83 29.23 -21.38
N GLY A 35 14.83 30.04 -21.75
CA GLY A 35 15.48 29.98 -23.06
C GLY A 35 16.17 28.64 -23.33
N VAL A 36 16.88 28.09 -22.34
CA VAL A 36 17.50 26.75 -22.42
C VAL A 36 16.42 25.68 -22.61
N LEU A 37 15.37 25.69 -21.79
CA LEU A 37 14.30 24.70 -21.90
C LEU A 37 13.57 24.77 -23.25
N LYS A 38 13.29 25.98 -23.74
CA LYS A 38 12.69 26.19 -25.07
C LYS A 38 13.57 25.64 -26.20
N LYS A 39 14.90 25.83 -26.12
CA LYS A 39 15.85 25.34 -27.13
C LYS A 39 15.90 23.81 -27.19
N HIS A 40 15.66 23.13 -26.06
CA HIS A 40 15.74 21.67 -25.95
C HIS A 40 14.36 20.99 -25.94
N HIS A 41 13.26 21.74 -25.97
CA HIS A 41 11.91 21.21 -26.08
C HIS A 41 11.62 20.71 -27.50
N GLY A 42 11.33 19.40 -27.64
CA GLY A 42 11.01 18.77 -28.94
C GLY A 42 12.23 18.39 -29.80
N ASN A 43 13.44 18.49 -29.25
CA ASN A 43 14.68 18.01 -29.88
C ASN A 43 15.16 16.74 -29.16
N ASP A 44 15.91 15.86 -29.83
CA ASP A 44 16.53 14.62 -29.29
C ASP A 44 17.68 14.88 -28.29
N ALA A 45 17.56 15.91 -27.45
CA ALA A 45 18.52 16.20 -26.40
C ALA A 45 18.23 15.33 -25.17
N LEU A 46 19.24 14.63 -24.66
CA LEU A 46 19.12 13.85 -23.43
C LEU A 46 19.22 14.80 -22.24
N VAL A 47 18.15 14.92 -21.45
CA VAL A 47 18.15 15.70 -20.21
C VAL A 47 18.16 14.72 -19.05
N GLN A 48 19.11 14.82 -18.12
CA GLN A 48 19.28 13.88 -17.00
C GLN A 48 19.54 14.60 -15.67
N CYS A 49 19.23 13.94 -14.56
CA CYS A 49 19.58 14.43 -13.23
C CYS A 49 20.99 13.99 -12.84
N GLY A 50 21.82 14.93 -12.41
CA GLY A 50 23.16 14.66 -11.90
C GLY A 50 23.19 14.17 -10.44
N CYS A 51 22.13 13.52 -9.96
CA CYS A 51 22.16 12.84 -8.66
C CYS A 51 22.92 11.50 -8.77
N PRO A 52 23.50 10.97 -7.67
CA PRO A 52 24.18 9.67 -7.64
C PRO A 52 23.17 8.50 -7.65
N GLY A 53 22.22 8.55 -8.58
CA GLY A 53 21.23 7.52 -8.81
C GLY A 53 21.78 6.39 -9.66
N THR A 54 21.28 5.17 -9.49
CA THR A 54 21.81 3.95 -10.13
C THR A 54 21.11 3.58 -11.44
N GLY A 55 20.15 4.39 -11.91
CA GLY A 55 19.34 4.07 -13.08
C GLY A 55 19.09 5.26 -14.01
N ASP A 56 18.08 5.13 -14.86
CA ASP A 56 17.70 6.16 -15.81
C ASP A 56 17.04 7.36 -15.12
N THR A 57 17.77 8.46 -14.98
CA THR A 57 17.32 9.71 -14.35
C THR A 57 16.94 10.79 -15.37
N ARG A 58 16.43 10.37 -16.53
CA ARG A 58 16.01 11.28 -17.61
C ARG A 58 14.85 12.19 -17.21
N PHE A 59 14.84 13.37 -17.82
CA PHE A 59 13.78 14.35 -17.77
C PHE A 59 13.19 14.61 -19.16
N MET A 60 11.93 15.03 -19.17
CA MET A 60 11.22 15.54 -20.33
C MET A 60 10.89 17.02 -20.10
N ILE A 61 11.07 17.85 -21.12
CA ILE A 61 10.69 19.26 -21.08
C ILE A 61 9.25 19.37 -21.57
N LYS A 62 8.37 19.97 -20.79
CA LYS A 62 6.96 20.18 -21.13
C LYS A 62 6.62 21.66 -21.14
N LEU A 63 5.66 22.04 -21.99
CA LEU A 63 5.09 23.39 -22.05
C LEU A 63 3.78 23.45 -21.25
N ARG A 64 3.67 24.37 -20.31
CA ARG A 64 2.41 24.66 -19.62
C ARG A 64 1.60 25.64 -20.45
N ARG A 65 0.52 25.14 -21.08
CA ARG A 65 -0.30 25.90 -22.05
C ARG A 65 -0.88 27.21 -21.47
N ASP A 66 -1.26 27.20 -20.20
CA ASP A 66 -1.91 28.34 -19.54
C ASP A 66 -0.97 29.53 -19.28
N SER A 67 0.33 29.26 -19.16
CA SER A 67 1.34 30.28 -18.77
C SER A 67 2.44 30.47 -19.81
N GLY A 68 2.46 29.67 -20.87
CA GLY A 68 3.52 29.67 -21.88
C GLY A 68 4.91 29.28 -21.35
N ARG A 69 5.01 28.78 -20.12
CA ARG A 69 6.29 28.44 -19.46
C ARG A 69 6.69 26.99 -19.69
N TYR A 70 7.97 26.78 -19.96
CA TYR A 70 8.57 25.45 -20.02
C TYR A 70 8.99 24.99 -18.63
N TYR A 71 8.77 23.72 -18.33
CA TYR A 71 9.20 23.09 -17.10
C TYR A 71 9.77 21.71 -17.36
N VAL A 72 10.62 21.27 -16.42
CA VAL A 72 11.23 19.95 -16.44
C VAL A 72 10.32 19.00 -15.67
N ALA A 73 9.93 17.90 -16.30
CA ALA A 73 9.18 16.82 -15.70
C ALA A 73 10.05 15.56 -15.70
N ARG A 74 10.01 14.78 -14.61
CA ARG A 74 10.59 13.43 -14.56
C ARG A 74 10.06 12.58 -15.71
N PHE A 75 10.91 11.75 -16.30
CA PHE A 75 10.47 10.72 -17.23
C PHE A 75 9.57 9.71 -16.48
N CYS A 76 8.61 9.10 -17.15
CA CYS A 76 7.76 8.09 -16.50
C CYS A 76 8.63 6.97 -15.89
N HIS A 77 8.26 6.50 -14.70
CA HIS A 77 8.94 5.43 -13.96
C HIS A 77 10.40 5.70 -13.53
N SER A 78 10.96 6.89 -13.79
CA SER A 78 12.34 7.25 -13.37
C SER A 78 12.48 7.61 -11.88
N GLY A 79 11.37 7.73 -11.13
CA GLY A 79 11.36 8.22 -9.75
C GLY A 79 12.23 7.42 -8.78
N ILE A 80 12.28 6.10 -8.93
CA ILE A 80 13.07 5.20 -8.07
C ILE A 80 14.57 5.24 -8.38
N ASN A 81 14.93 5.67 -9.60
CA ASN A 81 16.32 5.70 -10.07
C ASN A 81 17.11 6.88 -9.49
N HIS A 82 16.44 7.88 -8.93
CA HIS A 82 17.09 9.00 -8.27
C HIS A 82 17.61 8.58 -6.88
N PHE A 83 18.64 9.28 -6.40
CA PHE A 83 19.12 9.09 -5.04
C PHE A 83 18.00 9.37 -4.01
N PRO A 84 17.82 8.61 -2.91
CA PRO A 84 16.69 8.76 -1.98
C PRO A 84 16.46 10.17 -1.41
N GLU A 85 17.52 10.98 -1.28
CA GLU A 85 17.45 12.36 -0.82
C GLU A 85 17.19 13.39 -1.95
N CYS A 86 17.14 12.93 -3.19
CA CYS A 86 16.85 13.77 -4.35
C CYS A 86 15.40 14.26 -4.33
N LEU A 87 15.19 15.52 -4.73
CA LEU A 87 13.87 16.10 -4.92
C LEU A 87 12.97 15.26 -5.85
N TRP A 88 13.58 14.62 -6.84
CA TRP A 88 12.88 13.84 -7.86
C TRP A 88 12.75 12.35 -7.50
N TYR A 89 13.28 11.93 -6.36
CA TYR A 89 13.06 10.58 -5.85
C TYR A 89 11.61 10.37 -5.44
N SER A 90 11.04 9.27 -5.92
CA SER A 90 9.69 8.86 -5.61
C SER A 90 9.56 7.35 -5.79
N SER A 91 9.23 6.65 -4.72
CA SER A 91 8.84 5.23 -4.75
C SER A 91 7.42 5.00 -5.26
N ALA A 92 6.61 6.07 -5.39
CA ALA A 92 5.23 5.98 -5.86
C ALA A 92 5.14 5.54 -7.33
N SER A 93 6.21 5.68 -8.11
CA SER A 93 6.21 5.27 -9.52
C SER A 93 6.17 3.76 -9.75
N VAL A 94 6.53 2.97 -8.73
CA VAL A 94 6.64 1.50 -8.74
C VAL A 94 5.51 0.85 -7.92
N SER A 95 4.58 1.66 -7.37
CA SER A 95 3.48 1.16 -6.54
C SER A 95 2.15 1.22 -7.28
N GLY A 96 1.28 0.25 -7.04
CA GLY A 96 -0.10 0.22 -7.55
C GLY A 96 -1.01 1.35 -7.05
N ARG A 97 -0.50 2.31 -6.24
CA ARG A 97 -1.23 3.53 -5.86
C ARG A 97 -1.67 4.35 -7.08
N GLN A 98 -1.02 4.21 -8.22
CA GLN A 98 -1.40 4.90 -9.47
C GLN A 98 -2.72 4.42 -10.08
N SER A 99 -3.22 3.25 -9.67
CA SER A 99 -4.50 2.72 -10.16
C SER A 99 -5.69 3.49 -9.58
N TYR A 100 -5.51 4.25 -8.51
CA TYR A 100 -6.54 5.09 -7.91
C TYR A 100 -6.69 6.45 -8.59
N THR A 101 -7.93 6.92 -8.67
CA THR A 101 -8.24 8.30 -9.04
C THR A 101 -7.72 9.27 -7.97
N GLU A 102 -7.36 10.49 -8.40
CA GLU A 102 -7.02 11.58 -7.48
C GLU A 102 -8.14 11.78 -6.45
N GLY A 103 -7.76 11.83 -5.16
CA GLY A 103 -8.68 11.99 -4.04
C GLY A 103 -9.18 10.70 -3.37
N VAL A 104 -8.68 9.51 -3.74
CA VAL A 104 -8.92 8.25 -3.00
C VAL A 104 -7.97 8.10 -1.82
N VAL A 105 -6.72 8.53 -2.00
CA VAL A 105 -5.72 8.66 -0.94
C VAL A 105 -5.17 10.08 -1.01
N GLU A 106 -5.52 10.91 -0.03
CA GLU A 106 -5.05 12.29 0.08
C GLU A 106 -4.16 12.42 1.30
N GLU A 107 -2.98 13.02 1.14
CA GLU A 107 -2.14 13.41 2.28
C GLU A 107 -2.65 14.77 2.79
N GLU A 108 -3.12 14.81 4.03
CA GLU A 108 -3.48 16.04 4.71
C GLU A 108 -2.20 16.79 5.17
N PRO A 109 -2.26 18.12 5.37
CA PRO A 109 -1.09 18.91 5.77
C PRO A 109 -0.45 18.48 7.10
N ASP A 110 -1.20 17.76 7.94
CA ASP A 110 -0.74 17.19 9.22
C ASP A 110 0.02 15.85 9.06
N GLY A 111 0.12 15.33 7.84
CA GLY A 111 0.73 14.04 7.53
C GLY A 111 -0.21 12.84 7.74
N THR A 112 -1.50 13.06 7.98
CA THR A 112 -2.51 12.00 7.97
C THR A 112 -2.98 11.68 6.55
N LEU A 113 -3.35 10.43 6.31
CA LEU A 113 -3.86 9.94 5.04
C LEU A 113 -5.37 9.81 5.11
N ARG A 114 -6.07 10.56 4.27
CA ARG A 114 -7.51 10.39 4.08
C ARG A 114 -7.76 9.35 2.99
N VAL A 115 -8.48 8.29 3.34
CA VAL A 115 -8.77 7.15 2.47
C VAL A 115 -10.28 7.01 2.24
N LYS A 116 -10.69 6.85 0.98
CA LYS A 116 -12.07 6.50 0.60
C LYS A 116 -12.20 4.98 0.45
N LEU A 117 -12.72 4.30 1.47
CA LEU A 117 -12.95 2.85 1.44
C LEU A 117 -14.25 2.49 0.69
N ALA A 118 -14.23 1.36 -0.01
CA ALA A 118 -15.39 0.83 -0.73
C ALA A 118 -16.56 0.47 0.20
N LEU A 119 -16.26 0.11 1.46
CA LEU A 119 -17.26 -0.11 2.49
C LEU A 119 -17.03 0.84 3.67
N CYS A 120 -18.08 1.57 4.05
CA CYS A 120 -18.05 2.50 5.17
C CYS A 120 -17.79 1.78 6.50
N LEU A 121 -16.98 2.41 7.37
CA LEU A 121 -16.67 1.92 8.71
C LEU A 121 -17.79 2.17 9.74
N LYS A 122 -18.83 2.93 9.38
CA LYS A 122 -20.07 3.01 10.17
C LYS A 122 -21.07 2.04 9.58
N GLU A 123 -21.69 1.23 10.44
CA GLU A 123 -22.84 0.44 10.06
C GLU A 123 -23.98 1.42 9.75
N GLN A 124 -24.39 1.50 8.49
CA GLN A 124 -25.63 2.18 8.14
C GLN A 124 -26.74 1.15 8.25
N GLU A 125 -27.83 1.51 8.92
CA GLU A 125 -29.06 0.71 8.84
C GLU A 125 -29.39 0.48 7.36
N PRO A 126 -29.94 -0.70 6.99
CA PRO A 126 -30.37 -0.94 5.64
C PRO A 126 -31.47 0.08 5.31
N VAL A 127 -31.07 1.19 4.68
CA VAL A 127 -32.01 2.00 3.94
C VAL A 127 -32.51 1.08 2.85
N ASP A 128 -33.82 0.82 2.83
CA ASP A 128 -34.54 0.16 1.75
C ASP A 128 -34.16 0.83 0.42
N ARG A 129 -33.04 0.37 -0.15
CA ARG A 129 -32.73 0.53 -1.56
C ARG A 129 -33.25 -0.75 -2.18
N PRO A 130 -34.14 -0.65 -3.19
CA PRO A 130 -34.72 -1.83 -3.80
C PRO A 130 -33.58 -2.77 -4.19
N ALA A 131 -33.72 -4.02 -3.76
CA ALA A 131 -32.82 -5.09 -4.10
C ALA A 131 -32.56 -5.03 -5.60
N ARG A 132 -31.30 -4.78 -5.99
CA ARG A 132 -30.89 -5.06 -7.36
C ARG A 132 -30.95 -6.57 -7.51
N THR A 133 -32.09 -7.01 -8.04
CA THR A 133 -32.32 -8.36 -8.54
C THR A 133 -31.22 -8.73 -9.54
N GLY A 134 -30.88 -10.01 -9.56
CA GLY A 134 -29.70 -10.58 -10.20
C GLY A 134 -29.35 -9.99 -11.56
N ALA A 135 -28.15 -9.45 -11.63
CA ALA A 135 -27.34 -9.40 -12.84
C ALA A 135 -25.91 -9.59 -12.34
N GLY A 136 -25.22 -10.60 -12.91
CA GLY A 136 -23.88 -10.99 -12.49
C GLY A 136 -23.00 -9.78 -12.25
N GLU A 137 -22.12 -9.89 -11.25
CA GLU A 137 -21.10 -8.88 -10.98
C GLU A 137 -20.58 -8.37 -12.33
N PRO A 138 -20.69 -7.06 -12.62
CA PRO A 138 -20.01 -6.56 -13.79
C PRO A 138 -18.57 -6.99 -13.57
N ARG A 139 -17.98 -7.71 -14.54
CA ARG A 139 -16.53 -7.84 -14.66
C ARG A 139 -16.00 -6.41 -14.60
N GLN A 140 -15.74 -5.92 -13.39
CA GLN A 140 -15.36 -4.55 -13.15
C GLN A 140 -13.94 -4.51 -13.65
N ARG A 141 -13.80 -3.95 -14.86
CA ARG A 141 -12.53 -3.73 -15.52
C ARG A 141 -11.54 -3.23 -14.46
N SER A 142 -10.54 -4.05 -14.20
CA SER A 142 -9.28 -3.67 -13.60
C SER A 142 -8.64 -2.65 -14.53
N GLY A 143 -9.08 -1.41 -14.40
CA GLY A 143 -8.60 -0.28 -15.16
C GLY A 143 -8.05 0.77 -14.22
N ARG A 144 -7.02 1.48 -14.69
CA ARG A 144 -6.62 2.78 -14.14
C ARG A 144 -7.89 3.61 -13.92
N ASN A 145 -8.08 4.16 -12.71
CA ASN A 145 -9.20 4.98 -12.23
C ASN A 145 -10.18 4.28 -11.25
N GLN A 146 -9.66 3.54 -10.27
CA GLN A 146 -10.47 3.11 -9.13
C GLN A 146 -10.81 4.31 -8.24
N SER A 147 -12.11 4.55 -8.02
CA SER A 147 -12.63 5.67 -7.22
C SER A 147 -12.80 5.37 -5.74
N VAL A 148 -12.58 4.11 -5.33
CA VAL A 148 -12.64 3.63 -3.95
C VAL A 148 -11.56 2.58 -3.71
N MET A 149 -11.02 2.53 -2.50
CA MET A 149 -10.05 1.53 -2.05
C MET A 149 -10.77 0.30 -1.49
N LYS A 150 -10.40 -0.89 -1.95
CA LYS A 150 -10.87 -2.17 -1.40
C LYS A 150 -10.01 -2.59 -0.21
N LEU A 151 -10.37 -3.72 0.39
CA LEU A 151 -9.72 -4.19 1.61
C LEU A 151 -8.26 -4.64 1.39
N GLN A 152 -7.95 -5.19 0.22
CA GLN A 152 -6.58 -5.56 -0.19
C GLN A 152 -5.68 -4.32 -0.34
N GLY A 153 -6.19 -3.26 -0.96
CA GLY A 153 -5.54 -1.96 -1.04
C GLY A 153 -5.28 -1.33 0.32
N LEU A 154 -6.24 -1.43 1.25
CA LEU A 154 -6.04 -0.96 2.63
C LEU A 154 -4.94 -1.74 3.35
N LEU A 155 -4.91 -3.07 3.21
CA LEU A 155 -3.85 -3.90 3.79
C LEU A 155 -2.47 -3.54 3.21
N SER A 156 -2.40 -3.34 1.88
CA SER A 156 -1.18 -2.90 1.20
C SER A 156 -0.72 -1.51 1.66
N LEU A 157 -1.66 -0.59 1.89
CA LEU A 157 -1.38 0.73 2.43
C LEU A 157 -0.80 0.64 3.84
N LEU A 158 -1.46 -0.12 4.73
CA LEU A 158 -0.97 -0.33 6.09
C LEU A 158 0.44 -0.92 6.12
N TRP A 159 0.72 -1.92 5.27
CA TRP A 159 2.05 -2.51 5.16
C TRP A 159 3.10 -1.52 4.66
N THR A 160 2.73 -0.66 3.71
CA THR A 160 3.63 0.37 3.16
C THR A 160 3.93 1.45 4.20
N GLU A 161 2.91 1.96 4.88
CA GLU A 161 3.05 3.02 5.90
C GLU A 161 3.77 2.51 7.15
N ALA A 162 3.62 1.23 7.48
CA ALA A 162 4.40 0.56 8.53
C ALA A 162 5.83 0.17 8.10
N GLN A 163 6.23 0.46 6.84
CA GLN A 163 7.52 0.08 6.24
C GLN A 163 7.82 -1.42 6.29
N LEU A 164 6.78 -2.25 6.35
CA LEU A 164 6.90 -3.71 6.36
C LEU A 164 7.27 -4.25 4.98
N ASN A 165 7.08 -3.47 3.92
CA ASN A 165 7.53 -3.79 2.56
C ASN A 165 9.02 -3.48 2.30
N VAL A 166 9.72 -2.86 3.25
CA VAL A 166 11.16 -2.57 3.14
C VAL A 166 11.94 -3.58 3.98
N TRP A 167 13.18 -3.91 3.61
CA TRP A 167 14.08 -4.70 4.42
C TRP A 167 15.47 -4.06 4.50
N TYR A 168 16.04 -4.07 5.70
CA TYR A 168 17.44 -3.73 5.94
C TYR A 168 18.08 -4.82 6.81
N PRO A 169 19.36 -5.17 6.59
CA PRO A 169 20.04 -6.20 7.37
C PRO A 169 19.98 -5.96 8.90
N ALA A 170 20.03 -4.69 9.31
CA ALA A 170 19.94 -4.28 10.72
C ALA A 170 18.57 -4.56 11.40
N MET A 171 17.56 -5.00 10.63
CA MET A 171 16.25 -5.41 11.12
C MET A 171 16.13 -6.91 11.42
N ALA A 172 17.17 -7.70 11.13
CA ALA A 172 17.21 -9.11 11.48
C ALA A 172 16.93 -9.33 12.97
N GLY A 173 16.00 -10.24 13.29
CA GLY A 173 15.57 -10.52 14.66
C GLY A 173 14.65 -9.48 15.32
N LYS A 174 14.48 -8.29 14.73
CA LYS A 174 13.63 -7.22 15.29
C LYS A 174 12.17 -7.30 14.85
N ARG A 175 11.87 -8.06 13.79
CA ARG A 175 10.51 -8.27 13.28
C ARG A 175 9.87 -9.50 13.87
N PHE A 176 9.28 -9.34 15.05
CA PHE A 176 8.39 -10.33 15.64
C PHE A 176 6.97 -9.77 15.74
N THR A 177 6.01 -10.65 16.02
CA THR A 177 4.58 -10.38 16.10
C THR A 177 4.26 -9.06 16.84
N GLY A 178 4.80 -8.86 18.06
CA GLY A 178 4.57 -7.64 18.84
C GLY A 178 5.06 -6.35 18.17
N SER A 179 6.30 -6.31 17.65
CA SER A 179 6.82 -5.12 16.96
C SER A 179 6.03 -4.78 15.70
N VAL A 180 5.67 -5.80 14.92
CA VAL A 180 4.86 -5.61 13.70
C VAL A 180 3.49 -5.04 14.05
N HIS A 181 2.86 -5.51 15.13
CA HIS A 181 1.57 -4.97 15.59
C HIS A 181 1.69 -3.52 16.06
N GLY A 182 2.76 -3.17 16.77
CA GLY A 182 3.04 -1.79 17.16
C GLY A 182 3.17 -0.86 15.94
N TRP A 183 3.92 -1.28 14.93
CA TRP A 183 4.09 -0.50 13.69
C TRP A 183 2.79 -0.39 12.88
N LEU A 184 2.00 -1.46 12.82
CA LEU A 184 0.68 -1.44 12.16
C LEU A 184 -0.30 -0.51 12.89
N ASN A 185 -0.33 -0.52 14.22
CA ASN A 185 -1.16 0.42 14.98
C ASN A 185 -0.71 1.88 14.76
N ALA A 186 0.60 2.13 14.73
CA ALA A 186 1.15 3.47 14.46
C ALA A 186 0.90 3.94 13.01
N ALA A 187 0.87 3.01 12.05
CA ALA A 187 0.44 3.30 10.69
C ALA A 187 -1.07 3.61 10.65
N ALA A 188 -1.88 2.81 11.34
CA ALA A 188 -3.32 2.99 11.40
C ALA A 188 -3.73 4.33 12.03
N SER A 189 -3.02 4.82 13.04
CA SER A 189 -3.32 6.13 13.65
C SER A 189 -3.15 7.31 12.70
N LYS A 190 -2.38 7.12 11.61
CA LYS A 190 -2.18 8.12 10.56
C LYS A 190 -3.24 8.01 9.46
N ILE A 191 -4.07 6.97 9.44
CA ILE A 191 -5.02 6.72 8.36
C ILE A 191 -6.44 7.03 8.86
N ARG A 192 -7.15 7.89 8.11
CA ARG A 192 -8.53 8.28 8.36
C ARG A 192 -9.43 7.81 7.23
N ALA A 193 -10.53 7.16 7.57
CA ALA A 193 -11.58 6.80 6.63
C ALA A 193 -12.87 7.53 7.01
N GLY A 194 -13.20 8.55 6.20
CA GLY A 194 -14.26 9.49 6.53
C GLY A 194 -13.98 10.26 7.82
N ARG A 195 -14.84 10.11 8.83
CA ARG A 195 -14.68 10.75 10.15
C ARG A 195 -14.00 9.85 11.19
N THR A 196 -13.74 8.60 10.87
CA THR A 196 -13.22 7.60 11.81
C THR A 196 -11.72 7.43 11.60
N ASN A 197 -10.94 7.45 12.68
CA ASN A 197 -9.54 7.05 12.62
C ASN A 197 -9.47 5.51 12.56
N LEU A 198 -8.65 4.98 11.68
CA LEU A 198 -8.50 3.54 11.55
C LEU A 198 -7.97 2.89 12.82
N SER A 199 -7.15 3.59 13.62
CA SER A 199 -6.67 3.07 14.92
C SER A 199 -7.79 2.71 15.89
N ASP A 200 -8.95 3.36 15.79
CA ASP A 200 -10.06 3.18 16.73
C ASP A 200 -10.85 1.90 16.45
N VAL A 201 -10.84 1.44 15.19
CA VAL A 201 -11.60 0.28 14.73
C VAL A 201 -10.72 -0.90 14.31
N LEU A 202 -9.39 -0.69 14.22
CA LEU A 202 -8.42 -1.73 13.89
C LEU A 202 -8.11 -2.58 15.12
N LEU A 203 -8.41 -3.86 15.01
CA LEU A 203 -8.02 -4.93 15.92
C LEU A 203 -6.91 -5.76 15.25
N ILE A 204 -5.80 -5.96 15.95
CA ILE A 204 -4.69 -6.78 15.45
C ILE A 204 -4.57 -7.98 16.37
N GLY A 205 -4.55 -9.20 15.82
CA GLY A 205 -4.44 -10.44 16.60
C GLY A 205 -3.33 -10.37 17.64
N ALA A 206 -3.57 -10.81 18.87
CA ALA A 206 -2.60 -10.64 19.95
C ALA A 206 -2.11 -11.99 20.48
N GLN A 207 -0.96 -11.97 21.14
CA GLN A 207 -0.52 -13.07 21.99
C GLN A 207 -1.19 -12.97 23.36
N LYS A 208 -1.31 -14.11 24.05
CA LYS A 208 -1.89 -14.18 25.39
C LYS A 208 -1.17 -13.23 26.35
N ASP A 209 -1.94 -12.54 27.20
CA ASP A 209 -1.44 -11.67 28.28
C ASP A 209 -0.63 -10.45 27.79
N SER A 210 -0.78 -10.07 26.52
CA SER A 210 -0.15 -8.87 25.97
C SER A 210 -0.98 -7.61 26.20
N GLU A 211 -0.33 -6.44 26.26
CA GLU A 211 -1.02 -5.14 26.32
C GLU A 211 -2.00 -4.95 25.13
N GLN A 212 -1.65 -5.54 23.98
CA GLN A 212 -2.48 -5.52 22.78
C GLN A 212 -3.81 -6.26 22.98
N GLU A 213 -3.84 -7.35 23.74
CA GLU A 213 -5.10 -8.05 24.07
C GLU A 213 -6.05 -7.10 24.81
N SER A 214 -5.54 -6.40 25.82
CA SER A 214 -6.33 -5.46 26.61
C SER A 214 -6.78 -4.25 25.78
N SER A 215 -5.91 -3.75 24.90
CA SER A 215 -6.23 -2.68 23.95
C SER A 215 -7.34 -3.09 22.97
N ASN A 216 -7.23 -4.30 22.41
CA ASN A 216 -8.25 -4.84 21.50
C ASN A 216 -9.60 -4.98 22.19
N ARG A 217 -9.65 -5.49 23.43
CA ARG A 217 -10.90 -5.61 24.19
C ARG A 217 -11.57 -4.25 24.43
N LYS A 218 -10.79 -3.22 24.75
CA LYS A 218 -11.29 -1.84 24.91
C LYS A 218 -11.86 -1.29 23.60
N LYS A 219 -11.14 -1.47 22.50
CA LYS A 219 -11.58 -1.05 21.16
C LYS A 219 -12.85 -1.78 20.72
N LEU A 220 -12.90 -3.10 20.94
CA LEU A 220 -14.06 -3.93 20.64
C LEU A 220 -15.32 -3.41 21.36
N PHE A 221 -15.19 -3.09 22.66
CA PHE A 221 -16.30 -2.57 23.46
C PHE A 221 -16.74 -1.17 23.00
N ALA A 222 -15.79 -0.27 22.71
CA ALA A 222 -16.08 1.07 22.21
C ALA A 222 -16.77 1.03 20.83
N ALA A 223 -16.28 0.19 19.92
CA ALA A 223 -16.86 0.04 18.59
C ALA A 223 -18.26 -0.59 18.62
N ALA A 224 -18.50 -1.55 19.52
CA ALA A 224 -19.84 -2.12 19.72
C ALA A 224 -20.85 -1.07 20.19
N ASN A 225 -20.46 -0.20 21.14
CA ASN A 225 -21.33 0.88 21.63
C ASN A 225 -21.65 1.91 20.55
N GLU A 226 -20.69 2.22 19.68
CA GLU A 226 -20.86 3.21 18.61
C GLU A 226 -21.41 2.62 17.30
N LYS A 227 -21.77 1.32 17.28
CA LYS A 227 -22.19 0.58 16.07
C LYS A 227 -21.22 0.77 14.89
N LYS A 228 -19.92 0.76 15.19
CA LYS A 228 -18.85 0.86 14.19
C LYS A 228 -18.45 -0.54 13.72
N ARG A 229 -18.22 -0.65 12.41
CA ARG A 229 -17.59 -1.83 11.80
C ARG A 229 -16.14 -1.94 12.26
N LEU A 230 -15.66 -3.17 12.40
CA LEU A 230 -14.30 -3.45 12.83
C LEU A 230 -13.45 -3.89 11.63
N VAL A 231 -12.19 -3.48 11.65
CA VAL A 231 -11.16 -4.03 10.75
C VAL A 231 -10.29 -4.94 11.59
N VAL A 232 -10.17 -6.19 11.21
CA VAL A 232 -9.40 -7.19 11.94
C VAL A 232 -8.23 -7.66 11.09
N ILE A 233 -7.01 -7.55 11.60
CA ILE A 233 -5.80 -8.07 10.97
C ILE A 233 -5.22 -9.18 11.84
N THR A 234 -5.06 -10.38 11.30
CA THR A 234 -4.49 -11.51 12.03
C THR A 234 -3.83 -12.50 11.07
N SER A 235 -3.21 -13.56 11.59
CA SER A 235 -2.64 -14.63 10.77
C SER A 235 -3.53 -15.86 10.78
N LEU A 236 -3.61 -16.56 9.64
CA LEU A 236 -4.28 -17.85 9.56
C LEU A 236 -3.55 -18.89 10.43
N ALA A 237 -4.33 -19.78 11.04
CA ALA A 237 -3.80 -20.99 11.65
C ALA A 237 -3.15 -21.89 10.57
N SER A 238 -2.31 -22.84 10.97
CA SER A 238 -1.69 -23.78 10.04
C SER A 238 -2.74 -24.47 9.16
N TRP A 239 -2.40 -24.72 7.91
CA TRP A 239 -3.33 -25.35 6.98
C TRP A 239 -3.73 -26.75 7.45
N SER A 240 -5.01 -27.08 7.24
CA SER A 240 -5.55 -28.44 7.28
C SER A 240 -6.69 -28.53 6.29
N LYS A 241 -6.97 -29.73 5.78
CA LYS A 241 -8.02 -29.93 4.78
C LYS A 241 -9.39 -29.47 5.29
N GLU A 242 -9.69 -29.69 6.56
CA GLU A 242 -10.94 -29.26 7.20
C GLU A 242 -11.06 -27.72 7.28
N ARG A 243 -9.93 -27.03 7.51
CA ARG A 243 -9.89 -25.56 7.59
C ARG A 243 -10.05 -24.93 6.22
N GLU A 244 -9.58 -25.59 5.17
CA GLU A 244 -9.75 -25.15 3.80
C GLU A 244 -11.18 -25.38 3.30
N GLU A 245 -11.75 -26.56 3.54
CA GLU A 245 -13.15 -26.91 3.20
C GLU A 245 -14.15 -25.94 3.82
N GLY A 246 -13.77 -25.34 4.94
CA GLY A 246 -14.40 -24.18 5.55
C GLY A 246 -15.29 -24.55 6.73
N GLY A 247 -15.35 -23.62 7.68
CA GLY A 247 -16.28 -23.67 8.80
C GLY A 247 -17.01 -22.34 8.95
N ASN A 248 -17.85 -22.22 9.98
CA ASN A 248 -18.56 -20.97 10.27
C ASN A 248 -17.66 -19.89 10.90
N LYS A 249 -16.34 -20.13 10.97
CA LYS A 249 -15.35 -19.25 11.62
C LYS A 249 -14.06 -19.21 10.81
N ILE A 250 -13.41 -18.04 10.78
CA ILE A 250 -12.06 -17.92 10.20
C ILE A 250 -11.06 -18.66 11.12
N PRO A 251 -10.21 -19.55 10.57
CA PRO A 251 -9.19 -20.23 11.35
C PRO A 251 -8.02 -19.29 11.63
N VAL A 252 -8.03 -18.64 12.80
CA VAL A 252 -7.01 -17.64 13.17
C VAL A 252 -6.03 -18.19 14.21
N ARG A 253 -4.74 -17.86 14.07
CA ARG A 253 -3.68 -18.26 15.01
C ARG A 253 -3.65 -17.37 16.24
N ASP A 254 -3.65 -16.06 16.01
CA ASP A 254 -3.48 -15.03 17.04
C ASP A 254 -4.87 -14.51 17.48
N PHE A 255 -5.64 -15.34 18.19
CA PHE A 255 -7.05 -15.08 18.53
C PHE A 255 -7.25 -14.22 19.81
N PHE A 256 -6.21 -13.99 20.60
CA PHE A 256 -6.38 -13.31 21.89
C PHE A 256 -6.81 -11.85 21.70
N GLY A 257 -7.86 -11.45 22.41
CA GLY A 257 -8.45 -10.12 22.32
C GLY A 257 -9.26 -9.84 21.05
N LEU A 258 -9.41 -10.82 20.15
CA LEU A 258 -10.28 -10.70 18.98
C LEU A 258 -11.67 -11.28 19.27
N PRO A 259 -12.73 -10.72 18.67
CA PRO A 259 -14.04 -11.37 18.66
C PRO A 259 -13.98 -12.65 17.81
N GLU A 260 -14.92 -13.57 18.02
CA GLU A 260 -15.13 -14.69 17.11
C GLU A 260 -15.58 -14.15 15.74
N LEU A 261 -14.75 -14.38 14.72
CA LEU A 261 -15.00 -13.97 13.34
C LEU A 261 -15.86 -15.01 12.65
N ILE A 262 -17.15 -14.76 12.57
CA ILE A 262 -18.13 -15.61 11.89
C ILE A 262 -18.09 -15.29 10.40
N ILE A 263 -17.93 -16.30 9.56
CA ILE A 263 -17.86 -16.14 8.10
C ILE A 263 -18.80 -17.12 7.40
N HIS A 264 -19.49 -16.64 6.37
CA HIS A 264 -20.30 -17.48 5.50
C HIS A 264 -19.40 -18.37 4.65
N GLN A 265 -19.77 -19.65 4.47
CA GLN A 265 -18.93 -20.59 3.72
C GLN A 265 -18.68 -20.14 2.28
N ASP A 266 -19.68 -19.52 1.64
CA ASP A 266 -19.53 -18.99 0.28
C ASP A 266 -18.49 -17.88 0.23
N LEU A 267 -18.51 -16.93 1.19
CA LEU A 267 -17.52 -15.86 1.26
C LEU A 267 -16.12 -16.41 1.52
N TRP A 268 -15.99 -17.44 2.36
CA TRP A 268 -14.71 -18.12 2.61
C TRP A 268 -14.16 -18.76 1.33
N LYS A 269 -14.97 -19.56 0.65
CA LYS A 269 -14.58 -20.24 -0.61
C LYS A 269 -14.27 -19.24 -1.71
N GLU A 270 -15.12 -18.23 -1.88
CA GLU A 270 -14.92 -17.15 -2.85
C GLU A 270 -13.61 -16.40 -2.59
N SER A 271 -13.33 -16.06 -1.33
CA SER A 271 -12.08 -15.39 -0.95
C SER A 271 -10.85 -16.25 -1.29
N LEU A 272 -10.90 -17.56 -1.01
CA LEU A 272 -9.82 -18.48 -1.37
C LEU A 272 -9.66 -18.67 -2.88
N MET A 273 -10.75 -18.61 -3.65
CA MET A 273 -10.71 -18.69 -5.12
C MET A 273 -10.09 -17.42 -5.74
N HIS A 274 -10.39 -16.24 -5.19
CA HIS A 274 -9.81 -14.96 -5.64
C HIS A 274 -8.36 -14.74 -5.21
N HIS A 275 -7.83 -15.58 -4.30
CA HIS A 275 -6.45 -15.50 -3.78
C HIS A 275 -5.72 -16.86 -3.97
N PRO A 276 -5.52 -17.31 -5.22
CA PRO A 276 -4.96 -18.63 -5.50
C PRO A 276 -3.50 -18.77 -5.02
N VAL A 277 -2.72 -17.70 -5.08
CA VAL A 277 -1.31 -17.69 -4.63
C VAL A 277 -1.24 -17.89 -3.12
N GLU A 278 -2.05 -17.14 -2.36
CA GLU A 278 -2.12 -17.21 -0.91
C GLU A 278 -2.64 -18.55 -0.44
N ARG A 279 -3.68 -19.09 -1.09
CA ARG A 279 -4.21 -20.43 -0.79
C ARG A 279 -3.13 -21.49 -0.99
N ALA A 280 -2.43 -21.48 -2.13
CA ALA A 280 -1.37 -22.45 -2.40
C ALA A 280 -0.17 -22.28 -1.45
N ALA A 281 0.15 -21.04 -1.06
CA ALA A 281 1.19 -20.77 -0.07
C ALA A 281 0.78 -21.26 1.32
N TRP A 282 -0.48 -21.11 1.70
CA TRP A 282 -1.03 -21.61 2.96
C TRP A 282 -0.91 -23.13 3.07
N GLU A 283 -1.28 -23.85 2.00
CA GLU A 283 -1.14 -25.32 1.90
C GLU A 283 0.30 -25.77 2.12
N ARG A 284 1.28 -24.99 1.65
CA ARG A 284 2.71 -25.24 1.88
C ARG A 284 3.20 -24.84 3.28
N GLY A 285 2.30 -24.42 4.18
CA GLY A 285 2.64 -23.99 5.55
C GLY A 285 3.19 -22.57 5.65
N ALA A 286 3.04 -21.75 4.61
CA ALA A 286 3.49 -20.37 4.65
C ALA A 286 2.56 -19.49 5.50
N ARG A 287 3.08 -18.34 5.95
CA ARG A 287 2.31 -17.38 6.75
C ARG A 287 1.38 -16.56 5.87
N ILE A 288 0.08 -16.68 6.11
CA ILE A 288 -0.94 -15.85 5.47
C ILE A 288 -1.51 -14.87 6.49
N ILE A 289 -1.47 -13.59 6.14
CA ILE A 289 -2.17 -12.53 6.86
C ILE A 289 -3.57 -12.39 6.28
N VAL A 290 -4.54 -12.27 7.17
CA VAL A 290 -5.93 -11.97 6.86
C VAL A 290 -6.24 -10.57 7.31
N ILE A 291 -6.88 -9.80 6.42
CA ILE A 291 -7.64 -8.63 6.81
C ILE A 291 -9.12 -8.93 6.62
N ALA A 292 -9.93 -8.70 7.65
CA ALA A 292 -11.36 -8.89 7.62
C ALA A 292 -12.07 -7.58 8.01
N LEU A 293 -13.08 -7.20 7.25
CA LEU A 293 -13.99 -6.12 7.58
C LEU A 293 -15.29 -6.75 8.06
N THR A 294 -15.71 -6.39 9.27
CA THR A 294 -16.83 -7.02 9.96
C THR A 294 -17.92 -6.00 10.30
N ASP A 295 -19.10 -6.47 10.63
CA ASP A 295 -20.12 -5.60 11.23
C ASP A 295 -19.79 -5.23 12.68
N ALA A 296 -20.60 -4.38 13.31
CA ALA A 296 -20.44 -4.08 14.71
C ALA A 296 -20.53 -5.38 15.55
N ALA A 297 -19.68 -5.48 16.56
CA ALA A 297 -19.64 -6.67 17.39
C ALA A 297 -20.94 -6.82 18.20
N LYS A 298 -21.50 -8.03 18.20
CA LYS A 298 -22.62 -8.44 19.04
C LYS A 298 -22.08 -9.34 20.15
N GLY A 299 -21.80 -8.73 21.30
CA GLY A 299 -21.04 -9.40 22.37
C GLY A 299 -19.61 -9.68 21.92
N ASN A 300 -19.17 -10.95 22.00
CA ASN A 300 -17.84 -11.37 21.54
C ASN A 300 -17.84 -11.98 20.13
N LYS A 301 -18.89 -11.77 19.34
CA LYS A 301 -19.05 -12.32 17.99
C LYS A 301 -19.22 -11.19 16.98
N THR A 302 -18.66 -11.35 15.79
CA THR A 302 -18.88 -10.43 14.68
C THR A 302 -18.93 -11.18 13.36
N GLU A 303 -19.72 -10.67 12.42
CA GLU A 303 -19.92 -11.25 11.11
C GLU A 303 -19.00 -10.57 10.09
N VAL A 304 -18.28 -11.40 9.33
CA VAL A 304 -17.32 -10.94 8.32
C VAL A 304 -18.07 -10.64 7.03
N GLN A 305 -17.96 -9.39 6.57
CA GLN A 305 -18.59 -8.92 5.34
C GLN A 305 -17.66 -9.02 4.14
N ARG A 306 -16.37 -8.77 4.37
CA ARG A 306 -15.31 -8.83 3.36
C ARG A 306 -14.02 -9.33 3.98
N MET A 307 -13.23 -10.05 3.20
CA MET A 307 -11.92 -10.55 3.59
C MET A 307 -10.95 -10.39 2.43
N ALA A 308 -9.67 -10.17 2.75
CA ALA A 308 -8.57 -10.29 1.80
C ALA A 308 -7.39 -10.99 2.48
N LEU A 309 -6.56 -11.64 1.66
CA LEU A 309 -5.40 -12.40 2.11
C LEU A 309 -4.12 -11.74 1.61
N MET A 310 -3.03 -11.94 2.34
CA MET A 310 -1.70 -11.53 1.94
C MET A 310 -0.68 -12.58 2.38
N TYR A 311 0.02 -13.15 1.40
CA TYR A 311 1.15 -14.03 1.67
C TYR A 311 2.35 -13.19 2.11
N VAL A 312 2.97 -13.55 3.24
CA VAL A 312 4.16 -12.87 3.77
C VAL A 312 5.29 -13.86 4.04
N SER A 313 6.53 -13.43 3.80
CA SER A 313 7.74 -14.16 4.18
C SER A 313 7.93 -14.20 5.70
N GLU A 314 8.90 -14.99 6.17
CA GLU A 314 9.30 -15.00 7.58
C GLU A 314 9.69 -13.61 8.10
N ARG A 315 10.25 -12.78 7.22
CA ARG A 315 10.68 -11.38 7.46
C ARG A 315 9.54 -10.37 7.32
N TRP A 316 8.30 -10.85 7.19
CA TRP A 316 7.07 -10.06 7.04
C TRP A 316 6.97 -9.26 5.74
N ILE A 317 7.79 -9.61 4.74
CA ILE A 317 7.73 -9.01 3.40
C ILE A 317 6.57 -9.64 2.62
N PRO A 318 5.65 -8.86 2.05
CA PRO A 318 4.59 -9.38 1.17
C PRO A 318 5.18 -10.05 -0.07
N LEU A 319 4.61 -11.18 -0.46
CA LEU A 319 5.07 -11.97 -1.61
C LEU A 319 3.89 -12.24 -2.55
N ASP A 320 4.02 -11.83 -3.80
CA ASP A 320 3.00 -12.07 -4.84
C ASP A 320 3.24 -13.41 -5.57
N SER A 321 4.37 -14.07 -5.31
CA SER A 321 4.66 -15.42 -5.84
C SER A 321 5.72 -16.15 -5.01
N SER A 322 5.84 -17.47 -5.23
CA SER A 322 6.94 -18.27 -4.66
C SER A 322 8.32 -17.82 -5.17
N HIS A 323 8.41 -17.38 -6.43
CA HIS A 323 9.66 -16.87 -7.01
C HIS A 323 10.15 -15.61 -6.30
N GLU A 324 9.24 -14.70 -5.94
CA GLU A 324 9.60 -13.53 -5.12
C GLU A 324 10.17 -13.95 -3.77
N GLY A 325 9.63 -15.00 -3.14
CA GLY A 325 10.15 -15.53 -1.89
C GLY A 325 11.59 -16.04 -2.00
N ILE A 326 11.95 -16.63 -3.15
CA ILE A 326 13.33 -17.09 -3.43
C ILE A 326 14.26 -15.88 -3.58
N VAL A 327 13.86 -14.87 -4.36
CA VAL A 327 14.65 -13.65 -4.57
C VAL A 327 14.84 -12.90 -3.24
N GLU A 328 13.76 -12.71 -2.48
CA GLU A 328 13.75 -12.05 -1.18
C GLU A 328 14.67 -12.76 -0.18
N SER A 329 14.61 -14.09 -0.13
CA SER A 329 15.49 -14.90 0.73
C SER A 329 16.97 -14.78 0.31
N LYS A 330 17.26 -14.76 -0.99
CA LYS A 330 18.62 -14.62 -1.51
C LYS A 330 19.20 -13.23 -1.21
N LEU A 331 18.41 -12.17 -1.41
CA LEU A 331 18.80 -10.79 -1.07
C LEU A 331 19.06 -10.64 0.44
N ALA A 332 18.22 -11.27 1.28
CA ALA A 332 18.40 -11.26 2.72
C ALA A 332 19.69 -12.01 3.14
N ALA A 333 19.97 -13.17 2.53
CA ALA A 333 21.19 -13.94 2.79
C ALA A 333 22.47 -13.18 2.37
N GLU A 334 22.41 -12.42 1.28
CA GLU A 334 23.48 -11.52 0.82
C GLU A 334 23.58 -10.23 1.64
N SER A 335 22.80 -10.07 2.72
CA SER A 335 22.76 -8.86 3.56
C SER A 335 22.49 -7.58 2.75
N ARG A 336 21.60 -7.66 1.77
CA ARG A 336 21.20 -6.51 0.95
C ARG A 336 19.94 -5.85 1.49
N SER A 337 19.88 -4.53 1.38
CA SER A 337 18.64 -3.77 1.58
C SER A 337 17.78 -3.81 0.32
N PHE A 338 16.47 -3.95 0.48
CA PHE A 338 15.53 -3.96 -0.64
C PHE A 338 14.16 -3.42 -0.22
N MET A 339 13.35 -3.07 -1.21
CA MET A 339 11.96 -2.66 -1.03
C MET A 339 11.10 -3.47 -2.01
N LYS A 340 10.03 -4.08 -1.49
CA LYS A 340 8.99 -4.71 -2.28
C LYS A 340 7.99 -3.63 -2.72
N PRO A 341 7.84 -3.38 -4.03
CA PRO A 341 6.73 -2.58 -4.53
C PRO A 341 5.39 -3.30 -4.29
N MET A 342 4.42 -2.54 -3.77
CA MET A 342 3.08 -3.06 -3.44
C MET A 342 2.10 -2.80 -4.58
N ARG A 343 1.24 -3.79 -4.87
CA ARG A 343 0.25 -3.75 -5.96
C ARG A 343 -1.06 -3.04 -5.60
N PHE A 344 -1.37 -2.89 -4.31
CA PHE A 344 -2.65 -2.32 -3.85
C PHE A 344 -3.85 -3.08 -4.42
N ASP A 345 -4.83 -2.39 -5.03
CA ASP A 345 -6.03 -3.00 -5.64
C ASP A 345 -5.89 -3.26 -7.16
N ALA A 346 -4.67 -3.21 -7.68
CA ALA A 346 -4.41 -3.46 -9.09
C ALA A 346 -4.49 -4.95 -9.44
N ALA A 347 -4.92 -5.29 -10.67
CA ALA A 347 -5.05 -6.69 -11.09
C ALA A 347 -3.68 -7.33 -11.26
N GLU A 348 -3.56 -8.66 -11.12
CA GLU A 348 -2.29 -9.41 -11.24
C GLU A 348 -1.51 -9.12 -12.54
N ASP A 349 -2.21 -8.80 -13.64
CA ASP A 349 -1.60 -8.48 -14.93
C ASP A 349 -1.01 -7.05 -15.00
N ASP A 350 -1.29 -6.19 -14.02
CA ASP A 350 -0.73 -4.84 -13.98
C ASP A 350 0.77 -4.92 -13.62
N VAL A 351 1.64 -4.84 -14.61
CA VAL A 351 3.09 -4.85 -14.38
C VAL A 351 3.53 -3.46 -13.91
N PHE A 352 4.02 -3.40 -12.66
CA PHE A 352 4.65 -2.20 -12.10
C PHE A 352 6.15 -2.28 -12.34
N ALA A 353 6.64 -1.44 -13.25
CA ALA A 353 8.06 -1.31 -13.59
C ALA A 353 8.81 -0.42 -12.60
#